data_AF-A0A4Y2WZJ6-F1
#
_entry.id   AF-A0A4Y2WZJ6-F1
#
_cell.length_a   1.000
_cell.length_b   1.000
_cell.length_c   1.000
_cell.angle_alpha   90.00
_cell.angle_beta   90.00
_cell.angle_gamma   90.00
#
_symmetry.space_group_name_H-M   'P 1'
#
loop_
_entity.id
_entity.type
_entity.pdbx_description
1 polymer ?
#
loop_
_entity_poly.entity_id
_entity_poly.type
_entity_poly.pdbx_seq_one_letter_code
_entity_poly.pdbx_strand_id
1 'polypeptide(L)'
;MDIEKSLRKRNTIRTLVMNIVQEAEELLNNSELDIDLLEELLVKLKQKEYQLKEINDQVEKLIDVSSIETEILDSEEFNDKISKCIRKINRKLKPNIVKNPESQRKIESKDRGFNVKLPKLTIEKFTGNPQEWTEFWNSFETTIHENNVLSKVEKFSYLKMYLSGKALNAVSGFELSSKNYDNCIKILKDRFGRKDVIVSSYMNKIINIEPVKNSSNLNALRRLYDDLITSVRNLDAVSVTS
;
A
#
# COMPACT_ATOMS: atom_id res chain seq x y z
N MET A 1 -38.72 9.77 -5.85
CA MET A 1 -38.77 8.46 -6.53
C MET A 1 -37.46 7.69 -6.42
N ASP A 2 -36.32 8.33 -6.12
CA ASP A 2 -35.02 7.64 -6.02
C ASP A 2 -34.77 6.87 -4.71
N ILE A 3 -35.31 7.30 -3.57
CA ILE A 3 -35.01 6.63 -2.29
C ILE A 3 -35.57 5.20 -2.22
N GLU A 4 -36.79 4.98 -2.71
CA GLU A 4 -37.45 3.67 -2.65
C GLU A 4 -36.70 2.61 -3.49
N LYS A 5 -36.14 3.05 -4.63
CA LYS A 5 -35.28 2.22 -5.47
C LYS A 5 -33.98 1.84 -4.77
N SER A 6 -33.34 2.80 -4.08
CA SER A 6 -32.12 2.56 -3.30
C SER A 6 -32.38 1.65 -2.10
N LEU A 7 -33.50 1.81 -1.38
CA LEU A 7 -33.92 0.95 -0.28
C LEU A 7 -34.19 -0.49 -0.74
N ARG A 8 -34.90 -0.67 -1.86
CA ARG A 8 -35.13 -2.01 -2.44
C ARG A 8 -33.82 -2.68 -2.83
N LYS A 9 -32.93 -1.95 -3.51
CA LYS A 9 -31.61 -2.46 -3.91
C LYS A 9 -30.78 -2.86 -2.68
N ARG A 10 -30.79 -2.04 -1.62
CA ARG A 10 -30.13 -2.33 -0.34
C ARG A 10 -30.64 -3.61 0.27
N ASN A 11 -31.96 -3.77 0.38
CA ASN A 11 -32.58 -4.93 1.00
C ASN A 11 -32.25 -6.22 0.23
N THR A 12 -32.25 -6.17 -1.11
CA THR A 12 -31.79 -7.32 -1.92
C THR A 12 -30.33 -7.68 -1.65
N ILE A 13 -29.44 -6.69 -1.54
CA ILE A 13 -28.03 -6.95 -1.21
C ILE A 13 -27.86 -7.47 0.22
N ARG A 14 -28.62 -6.94 1.19
CA ARG A 14 -28.63 -7.45 2.57
C ARG A 14 -29.05 -8.92 2.61
N THR A 15 -30.08 -9.34 1.87
CA THR A 15 -30.46 -10.76 1.77
C THR A 15 -29.34 -11.62 1.18
N LEU A 16 -28.72 -11.19 0.09
CA LEU A 16 -27.60 -11.93 -0.52
C LEU A 16 -26.39 -12.05 0.41
N VAL A 17 -26.08 -11.00 1.16
CA VAL A 17 -25.01 -11.01 2.16
C VAL A 17 -25.32 -11.98 3.28
N MET A 18 -26.56 -12.00 3.79
CA MET A 18 -26.95 -12.95 4.84
C MET A 18 -26.81 -14.41 4.38
N ASN A 19 -27.16 -14.72 3.13
CA ASN A 19 -26.98 -16.07 2.58
C ASN A 19 -25.50 -16.47 2.54
N ILE A 20 -24.62 -15.56 2.08
CA ILE A 20 -23.17 -15.80 2.06
C ILE A 20 -22.61 -15.97 3.47
N VAL A 21 -23.09 -15.16 4.44
CA VAL A 21 -22.70 -15.28 5.85
C VAL A 21 -23.13 -16.62 6.41
N GLN A 22 -24.34 -17.08 6.11
CA GLN A 22 -24.85 -18.38 6.56
C GLN A 22 -24.04 -19.54 5.97
N GLU A 23 -23.79 -19.52 4.66
CA GLU A 23 -22.97 -20.52 3.97
C GLU A 23 -21.55 -20.57 4.53
N ALA A 24 -20.96 -19.40 4.82
CA ALA A 24 -19.66 -19.33 5.48
C ALA A 24 -19.69 -19.86 6.91
N GLU A 25 -20.75 -19.60 7.69
CA GLU A 25 -20.90 -20.13 9.05
C GLU A 25 -21.11 -21.65 9.07
N GLU A 26 -21.84 -22.21 8.10
CA GLU A 26 -22.01 -23.65 7.91
C GLU A 26 -20.65 -24.32 7.61
N LEU A 27 -19.88 -23.76 6.68
CA LEU A 27 -18.53 -24.25 6.37
C LEU A 27 -17.57 -24.10 7.55
N LEU A 28 -17.66 -23.01 8.32
CA LEU A 28 -16.85 -22.80 9.52
C LEU A 28 -17.12 -23.81 10.64
N ASN A 29 -18.34 -24.38 10.67
CA ASN A 29 -18.78 -25.37 11.65
C ASN A 29 -18.54 -26.82 11.18
N ASN A 30 -18.27 -27.04 9.90
CA ASN A 30 -17.94 -28.36 9.36
C ASN A 30 -16.56 -28.84 9.81
N SER A 31 -16.45 -30.15 10.09
CA SER A 31 -15.20 -30.78 10.54
C SER A 31 -14.09 -30.78 9.49
N GLU A 32 -14.47 -30.75 8.20
CA GLU A 32 -13.56 -30.68 7.06
C GLU A 32 -13.72 -29.30 6.41
N LEU A 33 -12.75 -28.42 6.69
CA LEU A 33 -12.80 -27.02 6.25
C LEU A 33 -12.28 -26.93 4.82
N ASP A 34 -13.18 -26.68 3.86
CA ASP A 34 -12.78 -26.35 2.49
C ASP A 34 -12.23 -24.91 2.46
N ILE A 35 -10.90 -24.81 2.49
CA ILE A 35 -10.17 -23.55 2.51
C ILE A 35 -10.42 -22.76 1.22
N ASP A 36 -10.50 -23.42 0.06
CA ASP A 36 -10.66 -22.78 -1.23
C ASP A 36 -12.07 -22.17 -1.38
N LEU A 37 -13.10 -22.92 -0.98
CA LEU A 37 -14.48 -22.43 -0.98
C LEU A 37 -14.66 -21.29 0.06
N LEU A 38 -13.99 -21.38 1.21
CA LEU A 38 -14.00 -20.34 2.24
C LEU A 38 -13.30 -19.05 1.78
N GLU A 39 -12.19 -19.15 1.03
CA GLU A 39 -11.55 -18.01 0.37
C GLU A 39 -12.45 -17.39 -0.69
N GLU A 40 -13.14 -18.20 -1.50
CA GLU A 40 -14.09 -17.72 -2.52
C GLU A 40 -15.26 -16.95 -1.87
N LEU A 41 -15.85 -17.49 -0.80
CA LEU A 41 -16.93 -16.83 -0.06
C LEU A 41 -16.44 -15.53 0.60
N LEU A 42 -15.21 -15.49 1.11
CA LEU A 42 -14.63 -14.26 1.66
C LEU A 42 -14.49 -13.16 0.60
N VAL A 43 -14.07 -13.51 -0.63
CA VAL A 43 -13.99 -12.55 -1.75
C VAL A 43 -15.39 -12.05 -2.12
N LYS A 44 -16.37 -12.96 -2.26
CA LYS A 44 -17.77 -12.59 -2.55
C LYS A 44 -18.36 -11.70 -1.46
N LEU A 45 -18.11 -12.01 -0.18
CA LEU A 45 -18.59 -11.25 0.97
C LEU A 45 -18.02 -9.83 1.00
N LYS A 46 -16.70 -9.68 0.77
CA LYS A 46 -16.03 -8.36 0.68
C LYS A 46 -16.56 -7.52 -0.49
N GLN A 47 -16.83 -8.15 -1.63
CA GLN A 47 -17.40 -7.45 -2.78
C GLN A 47 -18.81 -6.92 -2.47
N LYS A 48 -19.64 -7.72 -1.78
CA LYS A 48 -21.00 -7.33 -1.40
C LYS A 48 -21.03 -6.28 -0.31
N GLU A 49 -20.09 -6.30 0.64
CA GLU A 49 -19.90 -5.25 1.64
C GLU A 49 -19.63 -3.89 0.99
N TYR A 50 -18.77 -3.84 -0.04
CA TYR A 50 -18.52 -2.61 -0.79
C TYR A 50 -19.78 -2.10 -1.51
N GLN A 51 -20.53 -2.99 -2.15
CA GLN A 51 -21.80 -2.63 -2.80
C GLN A 51 -22.83 -2.10 -1.80
N LEU A 52 -22.87 -2.68 -0.59
CA LEU A 52 -23.77 -2.21 0.46
C LEU A 52 -23.38 -0.82 0.97
N LYS A 53 -22.08 -0.55 1.12
CA LYS A 53 -21.58 0.77 1.51
C LYS A 53 -21.98 1.86 0.51
N GLU A 54 -21.79 1.61 -0.78
CA GLU A 54 -22.15 2.57 -1.83
C GLU A 54 -23.66 2.88 -1.81
N ILE A 55 -24.50 1.88 -1.56
CA ILE A 55 -25.95 2.09 -1.45
C ILE A 55 -26.32 2.80 -0.16
N ASN A 56 -25.67 2.51 0.96
CA ASN A 56 -25.92 3.23 2.22
C ASN A 56 -25.55 4.72 2.07
N ASP A 57 -24.42 5.04 1.42
CA ASP A 57 -24.03 6.43 1.12
C ASP A 57 -25.04 7.14 0.17
N GLN A 58 -25.71 6.38 -0.70
CA GLN A 58 -26.80 6.88 -1.56
C GLN A 58 -28.10 7.09 -0.78
N VAL A 59 -28.42 6.20 0.17
CA VAL A 59 -29.61 6.31 1.02
C VAL A 59 -29.46 7.47 2.00
N GLU A 60 -28.29 7.65 2.62
CA GLU A 60 -28.00 8.75 3.54
C GLU A 60 -28.24 10.13 2.91
N LYS A 61 -27.92 10.29 1.61
CA LYS A 61 -28.14 11.54 0.87
C LYS A 61 -29.61 11.82 0.52
N LEU A 62 -30.47 10.80 0.57
CA LEU A 62 -31.84 10.87 0.06
C LEU A 62 -32.90 10.72 1.16
N ILE A 63 -32.50 10.33 2.36
CA ILE A 63 -33.39 10.08 3.49
C ILE A 63 -33.75 11.39 4.21
N ASP A 64 -34.99 11.45 4.71
CA ASP A 64 -35.46 12.60 5.47
C ASP A 64 -34.78 12.68 6.85
N VAL A 65 -34.54 13.90 7.33
CA VAL A 65 -33.82 14.16 8.58
C VAL A 65 -34.49 13.48 9.78
N SER A 66 -35.82 13.32 9.74
CA SER A 66 -36.58 12.64 10.80
C SER A 66 -36.31 11.13 10.91
N SER A 67 -35.77 10.50 9.86
CA SER A 67 -35.57 9.03 9.77
C SER A 67 -34.09 8.63 9.60
N ILE A 68 -33.17 9.61 9.60
CA ILE A 68 -31.72 9.40 9.44
C ILE A 68 -31.14 8.54 10.57
N GLU A 69 -31.51 8.83 11.82
CA GLU A 69 -30.90 8.19 12.98
C GLU A 69 -31.20 6.69 13.05
N THR A 70 -32.47 6.32 12.80
CA THR A 70 -32.89 4.91 12.72
C THR A 70 -32.19 4.16 11.59
N GLU A 71 -31.98 4.81 10.45
CA GLU A 71 -31.35 4.18 9.30
C GLU A 71 -29.84 4.00 9.44
N ILE A 72 -29.17 4.94 10.11
CA ILE A 72 -27.76 4.82 10.45
C ILE A 72 -27.55 3.64 11.41
N LEU A 73 -28.38 3.53 12.46
CA LEU A 73 -28.31 2.43 13.42
C LEU A 73 -28.54 1.06 12.76
N ASP A 74 -29.58 0.92 11.94
CA ASP A 74 -29.88 -0.32 11.21
C ASP A 74 -28.74 -0.72 10.26
N SER A 75 -28.13 0.26 9.61
CA SER A 75 -27.00 0.04 8.70
C SER A 75 -25.72 -0.35 9.44
N GLU A 76 -25.47 0.24 10.61
CA GLU A 76 -24.33 -0.09 11.45
C GLU A 76 -24.44 -1.50 12.05
N GLU A 77 -25.62 -1.89 12.54
CA GLU A 77 -25.86 -3.23 13.07
C GLU A 77 -25.64 -4.31 11.98
N PHE A 78 -26.06 -4.03 10.75
CA PHE A 78 -25.85 -4.95 9.64
C PHE A 78 -24.37 -5.07 9.25
N ASN A 79 -23.65 -3.95 9.21
CA ASN A 79 -22.21 -3.94 8.92
C ASN A 79 -21.39 -4.68 9.99
N ASP A 80 -21.80 -4.60 11.26
CA ASP A 80 -21.15 -5.33 12.36
C ASP A 80 -21.31 -6.85 12.20
N LYS A 81 -22.47 -7.33 11.72
CA LYS A 81 -22.69 -8.75 11.40
C LYS A 81 -21.73 -9.25 10.30
N ILE A 82 -21.54 -8.47 9.23
CA ILE A 82 -20.58 -8.78 8.15
C ILE A 82 -19.15 -8.81 8.71
N SER A 83 -18.76 -7.78 9.46
CA SER A 83 -17.43 -7.63 10.05
C SER A 83 -17.09 -8.81 10.97
N LYS A 84 -18.06 -9.25 11.78
CA LYS A 84 -17.92 -10.43 12.65
C LYS A 84 -17.67 -11.70 11.83
N CYS A 85 -18.44 -11.93 10.76
CA CYS A 85 -18.26 -13.09 9.89
C CYS A 85 -16.88 -13.09 9.22
N ILE A 86 -16.46 -11.96 8.62
CA ILE A 86 -15.14 -11.83 7.98
C ILE A 86 -14.00 -12.12 8.98
N ARG A 87 -14.12 -11.67 10.24
CA ARG A 87 -13.12 -11.97 11.28
C ARG A 87 -13.07 -13.46 11.63
N LYS A 88 -14.22 -14.13 11.73
CA LYS A 88 -14.28 -15.58 11.99
C LYS A 88 -13.59 -16.36 10.86
N ILE A 89 -13.90 -16.02 9.60
CA ILE A 89 -13.30 -16.62 8.41
C ILE A 89 -11.77 -16.42 8.41
N ASN A 90 -11.30 -15.19 8.60
CA ASN A 90 -9.87 -14.87 8.62
C ASN A 90 -9.09 -15.57 9.75
N ARG A 91 -9.73 -15.79 10.91
CA ARG A 91 -9.11 -16.50 12.04
C ARG A 91 -8.89 -17.99 11.74
N LYS A 92 -9.74 -18.59 10.91
CA LYS A 92 -9.60 -19.99 10.48
C LYS A 92 -8.63 -20.16 9.32
N LEU A 93 -8.60 -19.21 8.37
CA LEU A 93 -7.61 -19.18 7.28
C LEU A 93 -6.18 -18.89 7.75
N LYS A 94 -6.00 -18.32 8.95
CA LYS A 94 -4.69 -18.09 9.57
C LYS A 94 -4.57 -18.89 10.87
N PRO A 95 -4.17 -20.18 10.82
CA PRO A 95 -3.92 -20.93 12.04
C PRO A 95 -2.71 -20.32 12.76
N ASN A 96 -2.95 -19.70 13.91
CA ASN A 96 -1.97 -19.29 14.93
C ASN A 96 -0.71 -18.52 14.46
N ILE A 97 -0.82 -17.18 14.44
CA ILE A 97 0.29 -16.30 14.83
C ILE A 97 -0.17 -15.54 16.08
N VAL A 98 -0.30 -16.25 17.21
CA VAL A 98 -0.43 -15.61 18.52
C VAL A 98 0.49 -16.32 19.49
N LYS A 99 1.75 -15.87 19.52
CA LYS A 99 2.56 -15.73 20.73
C LYS A 99 3.55 -14.57 20.53
N ASN A 100 3.04 -13.34 20.53
CA ASN A 100 3.72 -12.24 21.21
C ASN A 100 2.73 -11.08 21.44
N PRO A 101 2.50 -10.62 22.68
CA PRO A 101 1.59 -9.54 22.97
C PRO A 101 2.34 -8.21 22.88
N GLU A 102 2.58 -7.71 21.66
CA GLU A 102 2.84 -6.28 21.40
C GLU A 102 3.02 -6.08 19.88
N SER A 103 2.20 -5.17 19.33
CA SER A 103 2.39 -4.56 18.00
C SER A 103 2.29 -5.47 16.78
N GLN A 104 1.09 -5.55 16.17
CA GLN A 104 0.94 -5.63 14.70
C GLN A 104 -0.54 -5.47 14.29
N ARG A 105 -0.95 -4.24 14.00
CA ARG A 105 -2.15 -3.97 13.19
C ARG A 105 -1.79 -4.30 11.73
N LYS A 106 -2.30 -5.42 11.21
CA LYS A 106 -2.17 -5.76 9.78
C LYS A 106 -3.14 -4.90 8.98
N ILE A 107 -2.54 -4.00 8.20
CA ILE A 107 -3.16 -3.08 7.25
C ILE A 107 -3.73 -3.89 6.07
N GLU A 108 -5.04 -3.79 5.86
CA GLU A 108 -5.69 -4.20 4.62
C GLU A 108 -5.50 -3.07 3.59
N SER A 109 -4.64 -3.31 2.61
CA SER A 109 -4.55 -2.48 1.41
C SER A 109 -5.82 -2.66 0.57
N LYS A 110 -6.59 -1.58 0.36
CA LYS A 110 -7.66 -1.55 -0.66
C LYS A 110 -7.03 -1.71 -2.03
N ASP A 111 -7.18 -2.89 -2.60
CA ASP A 111 -6.72 -3.22 -3.94
C ASP A 111 -7.63 -2.53 -4.97
N ARG A 112 -7.05 -1.60 -5.74
CA ARG A 112 -7.71 -1.04 -6.93
C ARG A 112 -7.58 -2.12 -7.99
N GLY A 113 -8.70 -2.74 -8.34
CA GLY A 113 -8.76 -3.92 -9.17
C GLY A 113 -7.87 -3.86 -10.42
N PHE A 114 -6.82 -4.66 -10.41
CA PHE A 114 -6.34 -5.44 -11.54
C PHE A 114 -5.81 -6.76 -10.95
N ASN A 115 -6.56 -7.85 -11.12
CA ASN A 115 -6.20 -9.18 -10.67
C ASN A 115 -5.10 -9.77 -11.58
N VAL A 116 -3.92 -9.17 -11.53
CA VAL A 116 -2.67 -9.80 -11.96
C VAL A 116 -1.88 -9.97 -10.67
N LYS A 117 -1.66 -11.22 -10.23
CA LYS A 117 -0.74 -11.51 -9.12
C LYS A 117 0.69 -11.22 -9.59
N LEU A 118 1.04 -9.94 -9.65
CA LEU A 118 2.39 -9.47 -9.83
C LEU A 118 3.16 -9.76 -8.53
N PRO A 119 4.46 -10.12 -8.61
CA PRO A 119 5.32 -10.17 -7.44
C PRO A 119 5.14 -8.87 -6.63
N LYS A 120 5.03 -8.98 -5.31
CA LYS A 120 4.91 -7.80 -4.45
C LYS A 120 6.07 -6.87 -4.75
N LEU A 121 5.77 -5.64 -5.20
CA LEU A 121 6.78 -4.62 -5.42
C LEU A 121 7.54 -4.39 -4.11
N THR A 122 8.79 -4.83 -4.06
CA THR A 122 9.65 -4.64 -2.88
C THR A 122 10.38 -3.32 -3.03
N ILE A 123 10.07 -2.36 -2.17
CA ILE A 123 10.84 -1.13 -2.05
C ILE A 123 12.21 -1.51 -1.46
N GLU A 124 13.28 -1.17 -2.17
CA GLU A 124 14.64 -1.36 -1.67
C GLU A 124 14.96 -0.38 -0.54
N LYS A 125 15.87 -0.80 0.35
CA LYS A 125 16.29 0.07 1.45
C LYS A 125 17.18 1.17 0.93
N PHE A 126 16.82 2.41 1.23
CA PHE A 126 17.62 3.57 0.90
C PHE A 126 18.73 3.80 1.92
N THR A 127 19.97 3.78 1.46
CA THR A 127 21.17 3.93 2.31
C THR A 127 21.60 5.38 2.52
N GLY A 128 21.08 6.30 1.70
CA GLY A 128 21.54 7.68 1.61
C GLY A 128 22.48 7.96 0.45
N ASN A 129 22.57 7.05 -0.53
CA ASN A 129 23.28 7.28 -1.78
C ASN A 129 22.42 8.13 -2.74
N PRO A 130 22.86 9.32 -3.18
CA PRO A 130 22.08 10.16 -4.09
C PRO A 130 21.68 9.46 -5.40
N GLN A 131 22.43 8.46 -5.87
CA GLN A 131 22.11 7.71 -7.09
C GLN A 131 20.88 6.80 -6.93
N GLU A 132 20.60 6.35 -5.70
CA GLU A 132 19.43 5.53 -5.37
C GLU A 132 18.19 6.37 -5.08
N TRP A 133 18.36 7.69 -4.88
CA TRP A 133 17.29 8.55 -4.39
C TRP A 133 16.07 8.57 -5.32
N THR A 134 16.29 8.75 -6.62
CA THR A 134 15.18 8.89 -7.59
C THR A 134 14.31 7.64 -7.63
N GLU A 135 14.93 6.46 -7.70
CA GLU A 135 14.21 5.19 -7.73
C GLU A 135 13.50 4.91 -6.41
N PHE A 136 14.20 5.12 -5.28
CA PHE A 136 13.61 4.97 -3.96
C PHE A 136 12.42 5.91 -3.75
N TRP A 137 12.59 7.20 -4.04
CA TRP A 137 11.56 8.20 -3.80
C TRP A 137 10.33 7.93 -4.65
N ASN A 138 10.49 7.62 -5.94
CA ASN A 138 9.36 7.30 -6.82
C ASN A 138 8.59 6.07 -6.34
N SER A 139 9.31 5.01 -5.94
CA SER A 139 8.70 3.77 -5.42
C SER A 139 7.99 4.00 -4.08
N PHE A 140 8.62 4.73 -3.16
CA PHE A 140 8.05 5.11 -1.87
C PHE A 140 6.85 6.04 -2.03
N GLU A 141 6.93 7.00 -2.94
CA GLU A 141 5.88 7.98 -3.20
C GLU A 141 4.60 7.30 -3.68
N THR A 142 4.72 6.50 -4.74
CA THR A 142 3.62 5.77 -5.36
C THR A 142 2.98 4.74 -4.40
N THR A 143 3.80 4.06 -3.61
CA THR A 143 3.33 2.93 -2.78
C THR A 143 2.81 3.38 -1.41
N ILE A 144 3.45 4.39 -0.81
CA ILE A 144 3.27 4.74 0.61
C ILE A 144 2.88 6.21 0.79
N HIS A 145 3.58 7.16 0.16
CA HIS A 145 3.31 8.59 0.36
C HIS A 145 1.93 9.00 -0.15
N GLU A 146 1.56 8.56 -1.36
CA GLU A 146 0.26 8.85 -2.01
C GLU A 146 -0.87 7.94 -1.50
N ASN A 147 -0.55 6.98 -0.63
CA ASN A 147 -1.55 6.07 -0.10
C ASN A 147 -2.42 6.78 0.95
N ASN A 148 -3.66 7.10 0.59
CA ASN A 148 -4.62 7.78 1.47
C ASN A 148 -5.21 6.89 2.59
N VAL A 149 -4.92 5.58 2.58
CA VAL A 149 -5.34 4.66 3.65
C VAL A 149 -4.43 4.76 4.86
N LEU A 150 -3.15 5.08 4.66
CA LEU A 150 -2.16 5.16 5.74
C LEU A 150 -2.19 6.54 6.41
N SER A 151 -2.22 6.55 7.73
CA SER A 151 -1.98 7.78 8.51
C SER A 151 -0.54 8.27 8.33
N LYS A 152 -0.29 9.56 8.56
CA LYS A 152 1.07 10.12 8.51
C LYS A 152 2.04 9.41 9.47
N VAL A 153 1.56 8.97 10.63
CA VAL A 153 2.36 8.21 11.61
C VAL A 153 2.74 6.83 11.07
N GLU A 154 1.81 6.12 10.43
CA GLU A 154 2.10 4.83 9.79
C GLU A 154 3.05 4.99 8.60
N LYS A 155 2.84 6.00 7.75
CA LYS A 155 3.77 6.36 6.66
C LYS A 155 5.17 6.63 7.19
N PHE A 156 5.28 7.29 8.36
CA PHE A 156 6.56 7.54 8.98
C PHE A 156 7.23 6.26 9.51
N SER A 157 6.46 5.36 10.09
CA SER A 157 6.98 4.04 10.50
C SER A 157 7.54 3.27 9.31
N TYR A 158 6.80 3.22 8.20
CA TYR A 158 7.28 2.59 6.99
C TYR A 158 8.52 3.29 6.42
N LEU A 159 8.52 4.62 6.36
CA LEU A 159 9.69 5.38 5.95
C LEU A 159 10.93 4.93 6.73
N LYS A 160 10.87 4.91 8.06
CA LYS A 160 12.00 4.46 8.90
C LYS A 160 12.44 3.02 8.61
N MET A 161 11.53 2.11 8.26
CA MET A 161 11.88 0.72 7.92
C MET A 161 12.66 0.60 6.60
N TYR A 162 12.38 1.47 5.63
CA TYR A 162 13.05 1.49 4.33
C TYR A 162 14.28 2.40 4.31
N LEU A 163 14.56 3.14 5.39
CA LEU A 163 15.79 3.91 5.53
C LEU A 163 16.87 3.09 6.24
N SER A 164 18.11 3.24 5.79
CA SER A 164 19.30 2.67 6.42
C SER A 164 20.48 3.62 6.28
N GLY A 165 21.59 3.33 6.98
CA GLY A 165 22.84 4.07 6.86
C GLY A 165 22.68 5.58 7.08
N LYS A 166 23.18 6.38 6.12
CA LYS A 166 23.21 7.84 6.20
C LYS A 166 21.81 8.45 6.17
N ALA A 167 20.87 7.82 5.46
CA ALA A 167 19.51 8.31 5.37
C ALA A 167 18.74 8.12 6.69
N LEU A 168 18.90 6.97 7.35
CA LEU A 168 18.30 6.73 8.65
C LEU A 168 18.88 7.68 9.72
N ASN A 169 20.20 7.91 9.69
CA ASN A 169 20.86 8.85 10.59
C ASN A 169 20.38 10.30 10.40
N ALA A 170 19.92 10.67 9.21
CA ALA A 170 19.38 12.01 8.95
C ALA A 170 18.03 12.25 9.66
N VAL A 171 17.30 11.18 10.00
CA VAL A 171 15.95 11.25 10.56
C VAL A 171 15.81 10.57 11.92
N SER A 172 16.91 10.06 12.50
CA SER A 172 16.92 9.29 13.75
C SER A 172 16.49 10.13 14.96
N GLY A 173 16.70 11.45 14.93
CA GLY A 173 16.30 12.37 16.00
C GLY A 173 14.81 12.74 16.05
N PHE A 174 14.00 12.26 15.11
CA PHE A 174 12.57 12.58 15.06
C PHE A 174 11.72 11.51 15.76
N GLU A 175 10.87 11.96 16.68
CA GLU A 175 9.82 11.14 17.28
C GLU A 175 8.72 10.82 16.27
N LEU A 176 8.13 9.63 16.38
CA LEU A 176 7.11 9.12 15.46
C LEU A 176 5.79 9.91 15.60
N SER A 177 5.69 11.03 14.89
CA SER A 177 4.54 11.95 14.94
C SER A 177 4.18 12.46 13.54
N SER A 178 2.90 12.77 13.32
CA SER A 178 2.39 13.32 12.06
C SER A 178 3.11 14.61 11.64
N LYS A 179 3.42 15.49 12.59
CA LYS A 179 4.14 16.75 12.33
C LYS A 179 5.59 16.48 11.91
N ASN A 180 6.21 15.49 12.54
CA ASN A 180 7.59 15.12 12.25
C ASN A 180 7.74 14.37 10.93
N TYR A 181 6.69 13.67 10.48
CA TYR A 181 6.68 13.03 9.16
C TYR A 181 6.95 14.03 8.03
N ASP A 182 6.19 15.12 7.98
CA ASP A 182 6.35 16.14 6.93
C ASP A 182 7.75 16.77 6.97
N ASN A 183 8.27 17.03 8.18
CA ASN A 183 9.63 17.53 8.38
C ASN A 183 10.71 16.53 7.92
N CYS A 184 10.54 15.24 8.22
CA CYS A 184 11.46 14.18 7.78
C CYS A 184 11.51 14.08 6.25
N ILE A 185 10.35 14.09 5.59
CA ILE A 185 10.28 14.06 4.13
C ILE A 185 11.01 15.28 3.54
N LYS A 186 10.79 16.47 4.11
CA LYS A 186 11.47 17.69 3.68
C LYS A 186 12.99 17.57 3.81
N ILE A 187 13.50 17.06 4.94
CA ILE A 187 14.94 16.87 5.17
C ILE A 187 15.53 15.84 4.20
N LEU A 188 14.82 14.75 3.94
CA LEU A 188 15.30 13.73 3.00
C LEU A 188 15.36 14.29 1.56
N LYS A 189 14.32 15.00 1.12
CA LYS A 189 14.31 15.70 -0.17
C LYS A 189 15.43 16.75 -0.28
N ASP A 190 15.62 17.55 0.76
CA ASP A 190 16.64 18.60 0.78
C ASP A 190 18.07 18.07 0.86
N ARG A 191 18.28 16.91 1.50
CA ARG A 191 19.62 16.34 1.64
C ARG A 191 20.01 15.42 0.48
N PHE A 192 19.08 14.62 0.00
CA PHE A 192 19.33 13.54 -0.97
C PHE A 192 18.63 13.74 -2.31
N GLY A 193 17.55 14.52 -2.34
CA GLY A 193 16.76 14.79 -3.55
C GLY A 193 17.15 16.01 -4.34
N ARG A 194 18.25 16.69 -3.98
CA ARG A 194 18.72 17.84 -4.76
C ARG A 194 19.35 17.37 -6.07
N LYS A 195 18.82 17.88 -7.18
CA LYS A 195 19.24 17.51 -8.53
C LYS A 195 20.72 17.77 -8.78
N ASP A 196 21.27 18.87 -8.26
CA ASP A 196 22.69 19.22 -8.33
C ASP A 196 23.59 18.14 -7.70
N VAL A 197 23.22 17.63 -6.53
CA VAL A 197 23.95 16.55 -5.83
C VAL A 197 23.88 15.24 -6.61
N ILE A 198 22.69 14.91 -7.13
CA ILE A 198 22.47 13.68 -7.91
C ILE A 198 23.30 13.73 -9.21
N VAL A 199 23.22 14.84 -9.95
CA VAL A 199 24.01 15.08 -11.18
C VAL A 199 25.51 15.02 -10.89
N SER A 200 25.96 15.72 -9.84
CA SER A 200 27.38 15.70 -9.45
C SER A 200 27.86 14.28 -9.08
N SER A 201 26.99 13.47 -8.45
CA SER A 201 27.30 12.08 -8.14
C SER A 201 27.48 11.22 -9.39
N TYR A 202 26.59 11.35 -10.38
CA TYR A 202 26.72 10.63 -11.65
C TYR A 202 27.91 11.13 -12.48
N MET A 203 28.19 12.44 -12.50
CA MET A 203 29.39 12.98 -13.16
C MET A 203 30.67 12.44 -12.53
N ASN A 204 30.76 12.42 -11.20
CA ASN A 204 31.89 11.82 -10.50
C ASN A 204 32.02 10.33 -10.80
N LYS A 205 30.90 9.61 -10.96
CA LYS A 205 30.94 8.20 -11.38
C LYS A 205 31.58 8.06 -12.75
N ILE A 206 31.18 8.88 -13.74
CA ILE A 206 31.73 8.86 -15.11
C ILE A 206 33.22 9.19 -15.12
N ILE A 207 33.64 10.23 -14.40
CA ILE A 207 35.04 10.66 -14.34
C ILE A 207 35.93 9.59 -13.69
N ASN A 208 35.39 8.83 -12.73
CA ASN A 208 36.13 7.79 -12.01
C ASN A 208 35.95 6.39 -12.60
N ILE A 209 35.38 6.23 -13.80
CA ILE A 209 35.33 4.91 -14.46
C ILE A 209 36.76 4.42 -14.72
N GLU A 210 37.04 3.18 -14.35
CA GLU A 210 38.37 2.62 -14.49
C GLU A 210 38.72 2.47 -15.99
N PRO A 211 39.85 3.04 -16.45
CA PRO A 211 40.24 2.94 -17.85
C PRO A 211 40.60 1.51 -18.22
N VAL A 212 40.13 1.06 -19.38
CA VAL A 212 40.46 -0.26 -19.92
C VAL A 212 41.91 -0.26 -20.40
N LYS A 213 42.79 -0.89 -19.63
CA LYS A 213 44.24 -0.94 -19.90
C LYS A 213 44.63 -1.91 -21.03
N ASN A 214 43.78 -2.88 -21.35
CA ASN A 214 44.03 -3.89 -22.37
C ASN A 214 42.90 -3.87 -23.41
N SER A 215 43.20 -3.39 -24.62
CA SER A 215 42.24 -3.29 -25.73
C SER A 215 41.73 -4.65 -26.23
N SER A 216 42.44 -5.75 -25.96
CA SER A 216 41.99 -7.11 -26.29
C SER A 216 40.97 -7.65 -25.27
N ASN A 217 40.78 -7.00 -24.12
CA ASN A 217 39.78 -7.38 -23.15
C ASN A 217 38.40 -6.80 -23.50
N LEU A 218 37.74 -7.45 -24.45
CA LEU A 218 36.41 -7.06 -24.94
C LEU A 218 35.35 -6.98 -23.84
N ASN A 219 35.45 -7.82 -22.79
CA ASN A 219 34.53 -7.78 -21.66
C ASN A 219 34.68 -6.50 -20.83
N ALA A 220 35.92 -6.05 -20.62
CA ALA A 220 36.18 -4.79 -19.92
C ALA A 220 35.71 -3.58 -20.74
N LEU A 221 35.92 -3.61 -22.07
CA LEU A 221 35.42 -2.55 -22.96
C LEU A 221 33.89 -2.48 -22.96
N ARG A 222 33.21 -3.63 -22.98
CA ARG A 222 31.75 -3.69 -22.91
C ARG A 222 31.21 -3.16 -21.58
N ARG A 223 31.82 -3.53 -20.45
CA ARG A 223 31.45 -2.99 -19.13
C ARG A 223 31.62 -1.49 -19.07
N LEU A 224 32.75 -0.96 -19.56
CA LEU A 224 32.98 0.48 -19.63
C LEU A 224 31.90 1.19 -20.45
N TYR A 225 31.55 0.64 -21.62
CA TYR A 225 30.47 1.17 -22.44
C TYR A 225 29.11 1.14 -21.72
N ASP A 226 28.74 0.02 -21.12
CA ASP A 226 27.48 -0.14 -20.39
C ASP A 226 27.40 0.81 -19.18
N ASP A 227 28.49 0.99 -18.44
CA ASP A 227 28.58 1.91 -17.30
C ASP A 227 28.45 3.39 -17.73
N LEU A 228 29.11 3.77 -18.84
CA LEU A 228 29.01 5.11 -19.42
C LEU A 228 27.59 5.41 -19.87
N ILE A 229 27.02 4.52 -20.70
CA ILE A 229 25.69 4.70 -21.27
C ILE A 229 24.62 4.72 -20.16
N THR A 230 24.74 3.88 -19.14
CA THR A 230 23.83 3.89 -17.99
C THR A 230 23.93 5.21 -17.22
N SER A 231 25.15 5.70 -16.98
CA SER A 231 25.36 6.96 -16.26
C SER A 231 24.85 8.17 -17.05
N VAL A 232 25.02 8.19 -18.38
CA VAL A 232 24.48 9.24 -19.27
C VAL A 232 22.95 9.20 -19.28
N ARG A 233 22.31 8.04 -19.41
CA ARG A 233 20.85 7.91 -19.34
C ARG A 233 20.28 8.42 -18.01
N ASN A 234 20.97 8.13 -16.90
CA ASN A 234 20.57 8.63 -15.58
C ASN A 234 20.70 10.15 -15.47
N LEU A 235 21.75 10.74 -16.06
CA LEU A 235 21.91 12.19 -16.15
C LEU A 235 20.80 12.83 -17.01
N ASP A 236 20.50 12.25 -18.17
CA ASP A 236 19.43 12.71 -19.05
C ASP A 236 18.08 12.69 -18.31
N ALA A 237 17.74 11.59 -17.65
CA ALA A 237 16.50 11.46 -16.88
C ALA A 237 16.36 12.53 -15.78
N VAL A 238 17.44 12.84 -15.07
CA VAL A 238 17.44 13.88 -14.01
C VAL A 238 17.33 15.28 -14.62
N SER A 239 17.90 15.52 -15.80
CA SER A 239 17.85 16.81 -16.49
C SER A 239 16.49 17.12 -17.14
N VAL A 240 15.85 16.14 -17.78
CA VAL A 240 14.57 16.26 -18.52
C VAL A 240 13.38 16.52 -17.59
N THR A 241 13.49 16.17 -16.31
CA THR A 241 12.41 16.38 -15.32
C THR A 241 12.43 17.81 -14.73
N SER A 242 12.92 18.80 -15.49
CA SER A 242 13.11 20.20 -15.05
C SER A 242 12.21 21.17 -15.82
#